data_AF-A0A5K0XTB5-F1
#
_entry.id   AF-A0A5K0XTB5-F1
#
_cell.length_a   1.000
_cell.length_b   1.000
_cell.length_c   1.000
_cell.angle_alpha   90.00
_cell.angle_beta   90.00
_cell.angle_gamma   90.00
#
_symmetry.space_group_name_H-M   'P 1'
#
loop_
_entity.id
_entity.type
_entity.pdbx_description
1 polymer ?
#
loop_
_entity_poly.entity_id
_entity_poly.type
_entity_poly.pdbx_seq_one_letter_code
_entity_poly.pdbx_strand_id
1 'polypeptide(L)'
;IMELQEENTTIQVQEDAAPISHWVEDITNDYNEYISLGTRGGGQSVKCIFKWPHDLVQLLGKGIHHEPQMVAIGPYHHGRKHLQPMEDHKKKALFRLLSLSPGLEVSNFVEALKQRERDHYDELVSRNWPAVSFIKMMLLNGYFLFDFLCELDTLVEPPLISPFASSCLAPMATL
;
A
#
# COMPACT_ATOMS: atom_id res chain seq x y z
N ILE A 1 12.54 -59.94 32.11
CA ILE A 1 12.41 -58.67 32.88
C ILE A 1 13.48 -57.75 32.30
N MET A 2 13.19 -56.74 31.50
CA MET A 2 12.13 -55.72 31.61
C MET A 2 11.55 -55.41 30.21
N GLU A 3 10.21 -55.44 30.10
CA GLU A 3 9.48 -54.73 29.05
C GLU A 3 9.65 -53.22 29.29
N LEU A 4 10.06 -52.49 28.26
CA LEU A 4 9.98 -51.03 28.24
C LEU A 4 8.61 -50.68 27.69
N GLN A 5 7.72 -50.20 28.55
CA GLN A 5 6.41 -49.68 28.15
C GLN A 5 6.60 -48.34 27.42
N GLU A 6 6.19 -48.26 26.17
CA GLU A 6 5.97 -47.00 25.46
C GLU A 6 4.74 -46.30 26.05
N GLU A 7 4.96 -45.24 26.82
CA GLU A 7 3.90 -44.30 27.20
C GLU A 7 3.48 -43.47 25.98
N ASN A 8 2.42 -43.92 25.32
CA ASN A 8 1.73 -43.18 24.27
C ASN A 8 0.99 -41.99 24.89
N THR A 9 1.66 -40.85 25.01
CA THR A 9 1.04 -39.61 25.51
C THR A 9 0.31 -38.92 24.37
N THR A 10 -0.97 -39.25 24.22
CA THR A 10 -1.90 -38.50 23.37
C THR A 10 -2.03 -37.08 23.94
N ILE A 11 -1.38 -36.11 23.31
CA ILE A 11 -1.58 -34.69 23.60
C ILE A 11 -3.00 -34.34 23.14
N GLN A 12 -3.93 -34.28 24.09
CA GLN A 12 -5.24 -33.69 23.87
C GLN A 12 -5.04 -32.17 23.78
N VAL A 13 -5.04 -31.64 22.55
CA VAL A 13 -5.14 -30.19 22.35
C VAL A 13 -6.57 -29.81 22.69
N GLN A 14 -6.74 -29.20 23.86
CA GLN A 14 -7.99 -28.60 24.25
C GLN A 14 -8.20 -27.37 23.35
N GLU A 15 -9.14 -27.45 22.41
CA GLU A 15 -9.65 -26.27 21.73
C GLU A 15 -10.38 -25.42 22.77
N ASP A 16 -9.66 -24.45 23.34
CA ASP A 16 -10.27 -23.37 24.10
C ASP A 16 -11.14 -22.56 23.14
N ALA A 17 -12.42 -22.90 23.10
CA ALA A 17 -13.49 -22.08 22.52
C ALA A 17 -13.69 -20.83 23.40
N ALA A 18 -12.67 -19.98 23.50
CA ALA A 18 -12.83 -18.63 23.99
C ALA A 18 -13.76 -17.89 23.00
N PRO A 19 -14.86 -17.26 23.46
CA PRO A 19 -15.68 -16.43 22.59
C PRO A 19 -14.77 -15.42 21.92
N ILE A 20 -14.97 -15.20 20.60
CA ILE A 20 -14.26 -14.19 19.79
C ILE A 20 -14.10 -12.94 20.66
N SER A 21 -12.87 -12.75 21.12
CA SER A 21 -12.57 -12.09 22.39
C SER A 21 -12.79 -10.58 22.34
N HIS A 22 -13.00 -9.98 23.50
CA HIS A 22 -13.20 -8.55 23.77
C HIS A 22 -12.37 -7.59 22.87
N TRP A 23 -11.14 -7.96 22.51
CA TRP A 23 -10.31 -7.16 21.60
C TRP A 23 -10.89 -6.97 20.19
N VAL A 24 -11.73 -7.89 19.70
CA VAL A 24 -12.41 -7.74 18.40
C VAL A 24 -13.48 -6.67 18.48
N GLU A 25 -14.19 -6.60 19.60
CA GLU A 25 -15.15 -5.53 19.87
C GLU A 25 -14.44 -4.19 20.06
N ASP A 26 -13.30 -4.18 20.76
CA ASP A 26 -12.45 -2.99 20.90
C ASP A 26 -11.99 -2.47 19.54
N ILE A 27 -11.44 -3.33 18.67
CA ILE A 27 -11.02 -2.93 17.30
C ILE A 27 -12.21 -2.44 16.47
N THR A 28 -13.37 -3.08 16.62
CA THR A 28 -14.59 -2.68 15.92
C THR A 28 -15.05 -1.30 16.39
N ASN A 29 -14.96 -1.02 17.69
CA ASN A 29 -15.30 0.27 18.29
C ASN A 29 -14.30 1.37 17.86
N ASP A 30 -13.00 1.09 17.91
CA ASP A 30 -11.95 1.99 17.42
C ASP A 30 -12.15 2.34 15.94
N TYR A 31 -12.49 1.35 15.11
CA TYR A 31 -12.80 1.56 13.69
C TYR A 31 -14.04 2.44 13.50
N ASN A 32 -15.12 2.18 14.24
CA ASN A 32 -16.35 2.96 14.16
C ASN A 32 -16.15 4.40 14.63
N GLU A 33 -15.35 4.62 15.68
CA GLU A 33 -14.96 5.95 16.13
C GLU A 33 -14.17 6.68 15.02
N TYR A 34 -13.16 6.04 14.44
CA TYR A 34 -12.37 6.57 13.33
C TYR A 34 -13.24 7.00 12.13
N ILE A 35 -14.19 6.16 11.70
CA ILE A 35 -15.11 6.47 10.59
C ILE A 35 -16.07 7.61 10.96
N SER A 36 -16.54 7.67 12.21
CA SER A 36 -17.43 8.74 12.68
C SER A 36 -16.75 10.11 12.72
N LEU A 37 -15.45 10.15 13.02
CA LEU A 37 -14.61 11.35 12.96
C LEU A 37 -14.43 11.87 11.52
N GLY A 38 -14.37 10.97 10.53
CA GLY A 38 -14.32 11.32 9.11
C GLY A 38 -15.62 11.89 8.52
N THR A 39 -16.77 11.71 9.20
CA THR A 39 -18.10 12.10 8.70
C THR A 39 -18.58 13.46 9.24
N ARG A 40 -18.05 13.92 10.38
CA ARG A 40 -18.31 15.26 10.92
C ARG A 40 -17.38 16.28 10.25
N GLY A 41 -17.87 16.90 9.17
CA GLY A 41 -17.20 17.99 8.46
C GLY A 41 -16.61 19.02 9.42
N GLY A 42 -15.28 19.08 9.46
CA GLY A 42 -14.49 19.95 10.35
C GLY A 42 -13.23 19.30 10.96
N GLY A 43 -13.05 17.98 10.82
CA GLY A 43 -11.91 17.25 11.37
C GLY A 43 -10.57 17.67 10.75
N GLN A 44 -9.57 17.97 11.60
CA GLN A 44 -8.17 18.03 11.19
C GLN A 44 -7.84 16.79 10.37
N SER A 45 -7.19 16.97 9.22
CA SER A 45 -6.71 15.84 8.44
C SER A 45 -5.80 14.97 9.31
N VAL A 46 -6.15 13.68 9.41
CA VAL A 46 -5.34 12.70 10.12
C VAL A 46 -4.05 12.52 9.33
N LYS A 47 -2.96 13.08 9.85
CA LYS A 47 -1.62 12.79 9.35
C LYS A 47 -1.36 11.31 9.62
N CYS A 48 -1.12 10.53 8.58
CA CYS A 48 -0.83 9.09 8.71
C CYS A 48 0.38 8.65 7.90
N ILE A 49 0.95 9.53 7.07
CA ILE A 49 2.16 9.24 6.30
C ILE A 49 3.28 10.15 6.77
N PHE A 50 4.18 9.58 7.57
CA PHE A 50 5.25 10.31 8.23
C PHE A 50 6.60 10.09 7.56
N LYS A 51 7.43 11.13 7.58
CA LYS A 51 8.84 10.99 7.26
C LYS A 51 9.53 10.36 8.46
N TRP A 52 10.66 9.70 8.22
CA TRP A 52 11.50 9.22 9.30
C TRP A 52 11.90 10.38 10.25
N PRO A 53 11.67 10.26 11.58
CA PRO A 53 12.02 11.30 12.54
C PRO A 53 13.51 11.64 12.50
N HIS A 54 13.85 12.92 12.52
CA HIS A 54 15.25 13.35 12.34
C HIS A 54 16.20 12.76 13.38
N ASP A 55 15.78 12.73 14.64
CA ASP A 55 16.55 12.18 15.76
C ASP A 55 16.84 10.69 15.58
N LEU A 56 15.89 9.95 14.99
CA LEU A 56 16.05 8.52 14.71
C LEU A 56 17.03 8.28 13.55
N VAL A 57 17.08 9.16 12.54
CA VAL A 57 18.13 9.09 11.49
C VAL A 57 19.51 9.30 12.11
N GLN A 58 19.65 10.27 13.02
CA GLN A 58 20.92 10.58 13.65
C GLN A 58 21.40 9.43 14.55
N LEU A 59 20.49 8.85 15.35
CA LEU A 59 20.80 7.78 16.28
C LEU A 59 21.27 6.49 15.59
N LEU A 60 20.60 6.11 14.49
CA LEU A 60 20.87 4.86 13.78
C LEU A 60 22.13 4.89 12.90
N GLY A 61 22.70 6.08 12.69
CA GLY A 61 23.94 6.27 11.95
C GLY A 61 23.83 5.98 10.45
N LYS A 62 24.95 6.16 9.73
CA LYS A 62 25.03 6.05 8.26
C LYS A 62 24.86 4.63 7.71
N GLY A 63 24.82 3.61 8.56
CA GLY A 63 24.71 2.20 8.16
C GLY A 63 23.29 1.73 7.85
N ILE A 64 22.27 2.49 8.26
CA ILE A 64 20.87 2.14 8.00
C ILE A 64 20.34 2.96 6.82
N HIS A 65 19.86 2.25 5.80
CA HIS A 65 19.20 2.83 4.64
C HIS A 65 17.79 3.31 5.04
N HIS A 66 17.72 4.57 5.48
CA HIS A 66 16.46 5.31 5.69
C HIS A 66 15.93 5.94 4.40
N GLU A 67 16.54 5.59 3.27
CA GLU A 67 16.20 6.02 1.94
C GLU A 67 15.94 4.80 1.05
N PRO A 68 14.93 4.84 0.18
CA PRO A 68 14.77 3.77 -0.81
C PRO A 68 16.01 3.68 -1.70
N GLN A 69 16.34 2.44 -2.06
CA GLN A 69 17.48 2.13 -2.93
C GLN A 69 17.09 2.13 -4.42
N MET A 70 15.87 1.69 -4.73
CA MET A 70 15.41 1.47 -6.11
C MET A 70 14.29 2.45 -6.49
N VAL A 71 13.18 2.44 -5.75
CA VAL A 71 11.97 3.20 -6.10
C VAL A 71 11.50 4.06 -4.94
N ALA A 72 11.28 5.35 -5.18
CA ALA A 72 10.56 6.21 -4.26
C ALA A 72 9.05 6.02 -4.46
N ILE A 73 8.31 5.67 -3.40
CA ILE A 73 6.85 5.74 -3.42
C ILE A 73 6.44 6.96 -2.61
N GLY A 74 5.68 7.83 -3.26
CA GLY A 74 5.25 9.08 -2.70
C GLY A 74 6.35 10.17 -2.66
N PRO A 75 6.08 11.25 -1.94
CA PRO A 75 6.72 12.56 -2.12
C PRO A 75 8.01 12.76 -1.35
N TYR A 76 8.25 12.04 -0.25
CA TYR A 76 9.40 12.30 0.63
C TYR A 76 10.75 12.07 -0.08
N HIS A 77 10.82 11.03 -0.93
CA HIS A 77 12.04 10.64 -1.63
C HIS A 77 11.99 10.92 -3.15
N HIS A 78 10.91 11.54 -3.63
CA HIS A 78 10.77 11.88 -5.04
C HIS A 78 11.86 12.84 -5.52
N GLY A 79 12.29 12.67 -6.77
CA GLY A 79 13.27 13.55 -7.41
C GLY A 79 14.73 13.21 -7.14
N ARG A 80 15.04 12.30 -6.21
CA ARG A 80 16.42 11.92 -5.89
C ARG A 80 17.13 11.28 -7.09
N LYS A 81 18.38 11.70 -7.32
CA LYS A 81 19.14 11.35 -8.53
C LYS A 81 19.26 9.84 -8.73
N HIS A 82 19.54 9.08 -7.66
CA HIS A 82 19.69 7.63 -7.74
C HIS A 82 18.37 6.88 -8.00
N LEU A 83 17.22 7.53 -7.81
CA LEU A 83 15.89 6.96 -8.00
C LEU A 83 15.24 7.34 -9.33
N GLN A 84 15.82 8.30 -10.05
CA GLN A 84 15.31 8.75 -11.36
C GLN A 84 15.09 7.61 -12.37
N PRO A 85 15.96 6.58 -12.47
CA PRO A 85 15.71 5.49 -13.40
C PRO A 85 14.37 4.78 -13.21
N MET A 86 13.86 4.73 -11.96
CA MET A 86 12.56 4.13 -11.68
C MET A 86 11.38 5.04 -12.03
N GLU A 87 11.57 6.35 -12.13
CA GLU A 87 10.49 7.25 -12.57
C GLU A 87 10.06 6.97 -14.01
N ASP A 88 10.97 6.50 -14.87
CA ASP A 88 10.62 6.07 -16.23
C ASP A 88 9.91 4.72 -16.26
N HIS A 89 10.24 3.80 -15.34
CA HIS A 89 9.53 2.54 -15.20
C HIS A 89 8.08 2.76 -14.75
N LYS A 90 7.83 3.72 -13.85
CA LYS A 90 6.48 4.09 -13.45
C LYS A 90 5.64 4.64 -14.61
N LYS A 91 6.25 5.42 -15.52
CA LYS A 91 5.57 5.89 -16.74
C LYS A 91 5.23 4.72 -17.67
N LYS A 92 6.14 3.76 -17.83
CA LYS A 92 5.90 2.55 -18.63
C LYS A 92 4.75 1.73 -18.05
N ALA A 93 4.67 1.57 -16.74
CA ALA A 93 3.56 0.91 -16.05
C ALA A 93 2.21 1.58 -16.38
N LEU A 94 2.14 2.91 -16.31
CA LEU A 94 0.97 3.67 -16.73
C LEU A 94 0.59 3.36 -18.19
N PHE A 95 1.54 3.43 -19.13
CA PHE A 95 1.27 3.17 -20.54
C PHE A 95 0.80 1.74 -20.80
N ARG A 96 1.39 0.76 -20.11
CA ARG A 96 0.99 -0.64 -20.19
C ARG A 96 -0.47 -0.80 -19.77
N LEU A 97 -0.84 -0.28 -18.60
CA LEU A 97 -2.22 -0.38 -18.11
C LEU A 97 -3.23 0.35 -19.00
N LEU A 98 -2.89 1.55 -19.50
CA LEU A 98 -3.74 2.25 -20.46
C LEU A 98 -3.92 1.47 -21.78
N SER A 99 -2.90 0.73 -22.22
CA SER A 99 -3.01 -0.11 -23.42
C SER A 99 -3.89 -1.35 -23.22
N LEU A 100 -3.97 -1.86 -21.99
CA LEU A 100 -4.75 -3.04 -21.64
C LEU A 100 -6.22 -2.72 -21.32
N SER A 101 -6.53 -1.48 -20.97
CA SER A 101 -7.89 -1.05 -20.61
C SER A 101 -8.40 0.10 -21.51
N PRO A 102 -8.86 -0.22 -22.74
CA PRO A 102 -9.47 0.77 -23.62
C PRO A 102 -10.68 1.43 -22.93
N GLY A 103 -10.61 2.73 -22.70
CA GLY A 103 -11.66 3.50 -21.99
C GLY A 103 -11.27 3.93 -20.57
N LEU A 104 -10.13 3.48 -20.04
CA LEU A 104 -9.59 4.02 -18.80
C LEU A 104 -9.00 5.41 -19.04
N GLU A 105 -9.72 6.45 -18.62
CA GLU A 105 -9.20 7.81 -18.72
C GLU A 105 -8.34 8.20 -17.51
N VAL A 106 -7.16 8.73 -17.78
CA VAL A 106 -6.25 9.29 -16.75
C VAL A 106 -6.93 10.41 -15.95
N SER A 107 -7.85 11.15 -16.59
CA SER A 107 -8.63 12.25 -15.99
C SER A 107 -9.37 11.79 -14.72
N ASN A 108 -9.97 10.60 -14.74
CA ASN A 108 -10.72 10.04 -13.61
C ASN A 108 -9.84 9.84 -12.37
N PHE A 109 -8.62 9.32 -12.55
CA PHE A 109 -7.66 9.17 -11.47
C PHE A 109 -7.16 10.51 -10.95
N VAL A 110 -6.88 11.45 -11.86
CA VAL A 110 -6.46 12.80 -11.49
C VAL A 110 -7.50 13.49 -10.61
N GLU A 111 -8.79 13.38 -10.96
CA GLU A 111 -9.87 13.93 -10.13
C GLU A 111 -9.96 13.26 -8.75
N ALA A 112 -9.85 11.93 -8.69
CA ALA A 112 -9.83 11.20 -7.42
C ALA A 112 -8.66 11.63 -6.51
N LEU A 113 -7.48 11.85 -7.08
CA LEU A 113 -6.25 12.24 -6.37
C LEU A 113 -6.28 13.70 -5.89
N LYS A 114 -7.00 14.59 -6.58
CA LYS A 114 -7.14 16.02 -6.20
C LYS A 114 -7.75 16.21 -4.81
N GLN A 115 -8.60 15.29 -4.36
CA GLN A 115 -9.43 15.50 -3.17
C GLN A 115 -8.88 14.93 -1.87
N ARG A 116 -7.88 14.03 -1.88
CA ARG A 116 -7.64 13.19 -0.68
C ARG A 116 -6.22 13.09 -0.15
N GLU A 117 -5.17 13.32 -0.93
CA GLU A 117 -3.88 12.74 -0.51
C GLU A 117 -2.88 13.67 0.17
N ARG A 118 -2.87 14.97 -0.14
CA ARG A 118 -1.83 15.86 0.39
C ARG A 118 -1.88 16.00 1.91
N ASP A 119 -3.08 16.00 2.47
CA ASP A 119 -3.26 16.30 3.88
C ASP A 119 -2.90 15.12 4.78
N HIS A 120 -2.83 13.89 4.27
CA HIS A 120 -2.37 12.72 5.05
C HIS A 120 -0.87 12.73 5.35
N TYR A 121 -0.10 13.59 4.69
CA TYR A 121 1.33 13.75 4.94
C TYR A 121 1.60 14.85 5.95
N ASP A 122 2.42 14.53 6.94
CA ASP A 122 2.73 15.41 8.07
C ASP A 122 3.44 16.71 7.64
N GLU A 123 4.49 16.60 6.82
CA GLU A 123 5.37 17.75 6.52
C GLU A 123 5.22 18.35 5.10
N LEU A 124 4.34 17.80 4.24
CA LEU A 124 4.27 18.25 2.84
C LEU A 124 3.71 19.64 2.62
N VAL A 125 2.98 20.17 3.61
CA VAL A 125 2.40 21.50 3.54
C VAL A 125 3.49 22.57 3.36
N SER A 126 4.67 22.34 3.93
CA SER A 126 5.82 23.27 3.93
C SER A 126 6.60 23.36 2.61
N ARG A 127 6.45 22.39 1.69
CA ARG A 127 7.40 22.21 0.58
C ARG A 127 7.16 23.10 -0.65
N ASN A 128 6.18 24.02 -0.63
CA ASN A 128 5.75 24.83 -1.79
C ASN A 128 5.70 24.04 -3.12
N TRP A 129 5.25 22.78 -3.05
CA TRP A 129 5.17 21.91 -4.21
C TRP A 129 3.90 22.24 -5.01
N PRO A 130 4.00 22.57 -6.32
CA PRO A 130 2.82 22.68 -7.18
C PRO A 130 1.91 21.44 -7.10
N ALA A 131 0.62 21.65 -6.86
CA ALA A 131 -0.38 20.58 -6.71
C ALA A 131 -0.40 19.62 -7.92
N VAL A 132 -0.27 20.16 -9.13
CA VAL A 132 -0.23 19.36 -10.37
C VAL A 132 0.93 18.38 -10.36
N SER A 133 2.11 18.80 -9.89
CA SER A 133 3.29 17.95 -9.84
C SER A 133 3.14 16.86 -8.77
N PHE A 134 2.49 17.14 -7.64
CA PHE A 134 2.15 16.15 -6.63
C PHE A 134 1.19 15.08 -7.18
N ILE A 135 0.09 15.50 -7.83
CA ILE A 135 -0.89 14.58 -8.42
C ILE A 135 -0.25 13.71 -9.49
N LYS A 136 0.58 14.30 -10.37
CA LYS A 136 1.30 13.54 -11.40
C LYS A 136 2.20 12.47 -10.78
N MET A 137 2.89 12.79 -9.69
CA MET A 137 3.72 11.83 -8.98
C MET A 137 2.87 10.72 -8.35
N MET A 138 1.77 11.05 -7.67
CA MET A 138 0.87 10.03 -7.07
C MET A 138 0.25 9.12 -8.12
N LEU A 139 -0.17 9.67 -9.26
CA LEU A 139 -0.66 8.90 -10.41
C LEU A 139 0.36 7.84 -10.86
N LEU A 140 1.60 8.26 -11.12
CA LEU A 140 2.65 7.35 -11.57
C LEU A 140 2.98 6.28 -10.51
N ASN A 141 3.01 6.64 -9.24
CA ASN A 141 3.23 5.69 -8.16
C ASN A 141 2.09 4.66 -8.05
N GLY A 142 0.84 5.11 -8.14
CA GLY A 142 -0.33 4.24 -8.07
C GLY A 142 -0.37 3.22 -9.20
N TYR A 143 -0.15 3.68 -10.45
CA TYR A 143 -0.08 2.79 -11.60
C TYR A 143 1.09 1.81 -11.51
N PHE A 144 2.26 2.25 -11.05
CA PHE A 144 3.41 1.36 -10.85
C PHE A 144 3.12 0.28 -9.80
N LEU A 145 2.51 0.63 -8.66
CA LEU A 145 2.17 -0.34 -7.62
C LEU A 145 1.12 -1.33 -8.12
N PHE A 146 0.08 -0.85 -8.80
CA PHE A 146 -0.95 -1.73 -9.37
C PHE A 146 -0.34 -2.72 -10.36
N ASP A 147 0.46 -2.21 -11.30
CA ASP A 147 1.17 -2.99 -12.30
C ASP A 147 2.12 -4.03 -11.67
N PHE A 148 2.87 -3.64 -10.65
CA PHE A 148 3.76 -4.53 -9.89
C PHE A 148 2.99 -5.62 -9.14
N LEU A 149 1.86 -5.27 -8.51
CA LEU A 149 1.02 -6.24 -7.81
C LEU A 149 0.36 -7.22 -8.77
N CYS A 150 -0.09 -6.77 -9.95
CA CYS A 150 -0.59 -7.67 -11.00
C CYS A 150 0.49 -8.64 -11.47
N GLU A 151 1.73 -8.19 -11.66
CA GLU A 151 2.84 -9.08 -12.02
C GLU A 151 3.14 -10.10 -10.91
N LEU A 152 3.15 -9.67 -9.64
CA LEU A 152 3.33 -10.58 -8.51
C LEU A 152 2.23 -11.65 -8.42
N ASP A 153 1.00 -11.30 -8.76
CA ASP A 153 -0.13 -12.22 -8.77
C ASP A 153 0.09 -13.41 -9.71
N THR A 154 0.77 -13.18 -10.84
CA THR A 154 1.13 -14.25 -11.80
C THR A 154 2.16 -15.26 -11.26
N LEU A 155 2.81 -14.94 -10.13
CA LEU A 155 3.87 -15.74 -9.52
C LEU A 155 3.38 -16.56 -8.31
N VAL A 156 2.11 -16.42 -7.92
CA VAL A 156 1.54 -17.09 -6.74
C VAL A 156 0.41 -18.04 -7.16
N GLU A 157 0.41 -19.26 -6.61
CA GLU A 157 -0.64 -20.26 -6.84
C GLU A 157 -1.41 -20.55 -5.52
N PRO A 158 -2.73 -20.31 -5.45
CA PRO A 158 -3.58 -19.69 -6.48
C PRO A 158 -3.41 -18.16 -6.54
N PRO A 159 -3.80 -17.50 -7.65
CA PRO A 159 -3.74 -16.04 -7.78
C PRO A 159 -4.59 -15.33 -6.72
N LEU A 160 -4.00 -14.33 -6.06
CA LEU A 160 -4.61 -13.48 -5.04
C LEU A 160 -5.70 -12.57 -5.61
N ILE A 161 -5.63 -12.19 -6.89
CA ILE A 161 -6.50 -11.17 -7.52
C ILE A 161 -7.59 -11.82 -8.42
N SER A 162 -7.83 -13.13 -8.29
CA SER A 162 -8.73 -13.91 -9.16
C SER A 162 -10.16 -13.35 -9.38
N PRO A 163 -10.81 -12.61 -8.46
CA PRO A 163 -12.11 -11.98 -8.74
C PRO A 163 -12.03 -10.62 -9.45
N PHE A 164 -10.88 -9.91 -9.37
CA PHE A 164 -10.71 -8.55 -9.89
C PHE A 164 -10.01 -8.50 -11.25
N ALA A 165 -9.13 -9.47 -11.56
CA ALA A 165 -8.35 -9.47 -12.80
C ALA A 165 -9.20 -9.75 -14.06
N SER A 166 -10.31 -10.48 -13.92
CA SER A 166 -11.17 -10.88 -15.04
C SER A 166 -11.86 -9.70 -15.75
N SER A 167 -12.02 -8.55 -15.06
CA SER A 167 -12.59 -7.34 -15.67
C SER A 167 -11.56 -6.36 -16.22
N CYS A 168 -10.31 -6.42 -15.76
CA CYS A 168 -9.27 -5.43 -16.11
C CYS A 168 -8.27 -5.92 -17.18
N LEU A 169 -8.10 -7.24 -17.34
CA LEU A 169 -7.00 -7.81 -18.14
C LEU A 169 -7.44 -8.86 -19.17
N ALA A 170 -8.74 -8.97 -19.49
CA ALA A 170 -9.16 -9.88 -20.55
C ALA A 170 -8.49 -9.49 -21.89
N PRO A 171 -7.65 -10.37 -22.48
CA PRO A 171 -7.12 -10.10 -23.81
C PRO A 171 -8.27 -10.24 -24.81
N MET A 172 -8.56 -9.17 -25.55
CA MET A 172 -9.35 -9.26 -26.79
C MET A 172 -8.49 -9.95 -27.86
N ALA A 173 -8.33 -11.26 -27.72
CA ALA A 173 -7.83 -12.11 -28.79
C ALA A 173 -9.03 -12.67 -29.56
N THR A 174 -9.56 -11.92 -30.54
CA THR A 174 -10.20 -12.45 -31.75
C THR A 174 -10.34 -11.31 -32.77
N LEU A 175 -9.40 -11.23 -33.72
CA LEU A 175 -9.63 -11.09 -35.17
C LEU A 175 -8.30 -11.12 -35.93
#